data_AF-A0AA36NK74-F1
#
_entry.id   AF-A0AA36NK74-F1
#
_cell.length_a   1.000
_cell.length_b   1.000
_cell.length_c   1.000
_cell.angle_alpha   90.00
_cell.angle_beta   90.00
_cell.angle_gamma   90.00
#
_symmetry.space_group_name_H-M   'P 1'
#
loop_
_entity.id
_entity.type
_entity.pdbx_description
1 polymer ?
#
loop_
_entity_poly.entity_id
_entity_poly.type
_entity_poly.pdbx_seq_one_letter_code
_entity_poly.pdbx_strand_id
1 'polypeptide(L)'
;MESHSELQRHFEDAMPPELRRKLHRPHLWLQHEDQDFVGTEDVGRFVKITRNDLLEHLPEGGCGELSRDLTLIPSRERDVGLMVRKLTIELIAQLSQLQNATDAFGKPCIQKAGFLVDGHKGVGKSQVLNLVAMWARKNGWLVVLEPTPGRYAREIADIKRSNNGIYIQSEFAQQFLEAMSLANRQLLQEIPVDLSSYGSSAIDGESTQARTAFSAGPQLMRRAVAPPL
;
A
#
# COMPACT_ATOMS: atom_id res chain seq x y z
N MET A 1 -31.38 -6.41 -33.89
CA MET A 1 -30.57 -6.48 -32.65
C MET A 1 -31.56 -6.50 -31.52
N GLU A 2 -31.74 -7.66 -30.87
CA GLU A 2 -32.56 -7.73 -29.66
C GLU A 2 -31.92 -6.84 -28.59
N SER A 3 -32.75 -6.04 -27.92
CA SER A 3 -32.31 -5.18 -26.83
C SER A 3 -31.78 -6.04 -25.67
N HIS A 4 -30.80 -5.53 -24.93
CA HIS A 4 -30.24 -6.23 -23.77
C HIS A 4 -31.33 -6.64 -22.75
N SER A 5 -32.43 -5.90 -22.71
CA SER A 5 -33.63 -6.20 -21.92
C SER A 5 -34.42 -7.42 -22.40
N GLU A 6 -34.45 -7.70 -23.70
CA GLU A 6 -35.17 -8.85 -24.28
C GLU A 6 -34.40 -10.16 -24.06
N LEU A 7 -33.07 -10.13 -24.22
CA LEU A 7 -32.21 -11.26 -23.91
C LEU A 7 -32.26 -11.66 -22.43
N GLN A 8 -32.38 -10.67 -21.55
CA GLN A 8 -32.47 -10.88 -20.10
C GLN A 8 -33.80 -11.54 -19.71
N ARG A 9 -34.91 -11.18 -20.38
CA ARG A 9 -36.21 -11.83 -20.19
C ARG A 9 -36.23 -13.27 -20.69
N HIS A 10 -35.69 -13.52 -21.88
CA HIS A 10 -35.61 -14.88 -22.42
C HIS A 10 -34.79 -15.82 -21.54
N PHE A 11 -33.73 -15.32 -20.91
CA PHE A 11 -32.91 -16.08 -19.98
C PHE A 11 -33.64 -16.36 -18.65
N GLU A 12 -34.42 -15.42 -18.14
CA GLU A 12 -35.23 -15.59 -16.93
C GLU A 12 -36.38 -16.60 -17.14
N ASP A 13 -37.00 -16.59 -18.32
CA ASP A 13 -38.08 -17.52 -18.68
C ASP A 13 -37.57 -18.96 -18.89
N ALA A 14 -36.32 -19.13 -19.35
CA ALA A 14 -35.70 -20.43 -19.55
C ALA A 14 -35.28 -21.15 -18.24
N MET A 15 -35.30 -20.47 -17.08
CA MET A 15 -34.88 -21.09 -15.82
C MET A 15 -35.98 -21.95 -15.18
N PRO A 16 -35.64 -23.16 -14.67
CA PRO A 16 -36.55 -24.01 -13.92
C PRO A 16 -37.21 -23.27 -12.74
N PRO A 17 -38.49 -23.52 -12.43
CA PRO A 17 -39.24 -22.84 -11.35
C PRO A 17 -38.56 -22.91 -9.98
N GLU A 18 -37.78 -23.96 -9.73
CA GLU A 18 -37.02 -24.17 -8.49
C GLU A 18 -35.84 -23.19 -8.36
N LEU A 19 -35.26 -22.76 -9.50
CA LEU A 19 -34.22 -21.74 -9.61
C LEU A 19 -34.81 -20.31 -9.76
N ARG A 20 -36.12 -20.20 -10.06
CA ARG A 20 -36.87 -18.93 -10.11
C ARG A 20 -37.28 -18.40 -8.75
N ARG A 21 -37.12 -19.16 -7.65
CA ARG A 21 -37.07 -18.54 -6.33
C ARG A 21 -36.01 -17.46 -6.46
N LYS A 22 -36.42 -16.17 -6.49
CA LYS A 22 -35.51 -15.03 -6.43
C LYS A 22 -34.44 -15.47 -5.45
N LEU A 23 -33.24 -15.77 -5.93
CA LEU A 23 -32.06 -15.88 -5.08
C LEU A 23 -32.23 -14.67 -4.19
N HIS A 24 -32.46 -14.90 -2.89
CA HIS A 24 -32.55 -13.82 -1.94
C HIS A 24 -31.14 -13.25 -2.00
N ARG A 25 -30.93 -12.27 -2.89
CA ARG A 25 -29.67 -11.59 -3.15
C ARG A 25 -29.63 -10.58 -2.03
N PRO A 26 -29.18 -10.96 -0.83
CA PRO A 26 -29.31 -10.08 0.32
C PRO A 26 -28.27 -9.00 0.05
N HIS A 27 -28.70 -7.88 -0.53
CA HIS A 27 -27.93 -6.67 -0.75
C HIS A 27 -26.43 -6.95 -1.01
N LEU A 28 -26.12 -7.49 -2.21
CA LEU A 28 -24.76 -7.88 -2.60
C LEU A 28 -23.76 -6.73 -2.40
N TRP A 29 -24.25 -5.51 -2.57
CA TRP A 29 -23.55 -4.27 -2.33
C TRP A 29 -23.85 -3.77 -0.93
N LEU A 30 -22.83 -3.24 -0.26
CA LEU A 30 -23.04 -2.42 0.93
C LEU A 30 -23.94 -1.23 0.57
N GLN A 31 -25.02 -1.05 1.31
CA GLN A 31 -26.01 0.00 1.06
C GLN A 31 -25.66 1.32 1.75
N HIS A 32 -24.67 1.32 2.65
CA HIS A 32 -24.28 2.51 3.39
C HIS A 32 -23.38 3.41 2.52
N GLU A 33 -23.77 4.68 2.41
CA GLU A 33 -22.92 5.75 1.87
C GLU A 33 -21.65 5.92 2.73
N ASP A 34 -21.75 5.63 4.03
CA ASP A 34 -20.64 5.53 4.97
C ASP A 34 -19.92 4.18 4.81
N GLN A 35 -19.10 4.06 3.76
CA GLN A 35 -18.22 2.91 3.51
C GLN A 35 -17.06 2.79 4.52
N ASP A 36 -17.09 3.57 5.60
CA ASP A 36 -15.96 3.77 6.50
C ASP A 36 -15.95 2.75 7.64
N PHE A 37 -17.07 2.05 7.87
CA PHE A 37 -17.18 0.99 8.86
C PHE A 37 -17.78 -0.28 8.26
N VAL A 38 -16.98 -1.34 8.18
CA VAL A 38 -17.39 -2.65 7.67
C VAL A 38 -17.54 -3.61 8.84
N GLY A 39 -18.74 -4.14 9.03
CA GLY A 39 -19.08 -5.03 10.14
C GLY A 39 -18.93 -6.52 9.82
N THR A 40 -19.10 -7.39 10.82
CA THR A 40 -19.07 -8.85 10.65
C THR A 40 -20.21 -9.39 9.77
N GLU A 41 -21.33 -8.68 9.73
CA GLU A 41 -22.52 -8.90 8.92
C GLU A 41 -22.30 -8.61 7.43
N ASP A 42 -21.22 -7.91 7.10
CA ASP A 42 -20.87 -7.51 5.74
C ASP A 42 -19.94 -8.50 5.04
N VAL A 43 -19.51 -9.56 5.73
CA VAL A 43 -18.70 -10.62 5.14
C VAL A 43 -19.39 -11.21 3.92
N GLY A 44 -18.70 -11.21 2.78
CA GLY A 44 -19.21 -11.71 1.50
C GLY A 44 -19.97 -10.68 0.67
N ARG A 45 -20.20 -9.47 1.19
CA ARG A 45 -20.73 -8.33 0.43
C ARG A 45 -19.61 -7.56 -0.27
N PHE A 46 -19.99 -6.67 -1.17
CA PHE A 46 -19.07 -5.87 -1.98
C PHE A 46 -19.15 -4.39 -1.59
N VAL A 47 -17.99 -3.82 -1.30
CA VAL A 47 -17.79 -2.36 -1.27
C VAL A 47 -17.88 -1.87 -2.72
N LYS A 48 -18.74 -0.88 -2.96
CA LYS A 48 -18.95 -0.26 -4.26
C LYS A 48 -18.04 0.96 -4.38
N ILE A 49 -17.02 0.90 -5.22
CA ILE A 49 -16.07 2.00 -5.38
C ILE A 49 -15.87 2.33 -6.85
N THR A 50 -15.80 3.60 -7.22
CA THR A 50 -15.49 3.94 -8.62
C THR A 50 -14.02 3.67 -8.92
N ARG A 51 -13.68 3.50 -10.20
CA ARG A 51 -12.27 3.34 -10.59
C ARG A 51 -11.45 4.58 -10.22
N ASN A 52 -12.01 5.78 -10.27
CA ASN A 52 -11.32 7.01 -9.87
C ASN A 52 -11.00 7.01 -8.37
N ASP A 53 -11.98 6.74 -7.51
CA ASP A 53 -11.77 6.72 -6.05
C ASP A 53 -10.75 5.66 -5.67
N LEU A 54 -10.73 4.52 -6.38
CA LEU A 54 -9.76 3.47 -6.14
C LEU A 54 -8.34 3.93 -6.52
N LEU A 55 -8.18 4.68 -7.61
CA LEU A 55 -6.88 5.25 -8.00
C LEU A 55 -6.44 6.37 -7.04
N GLU A 56 -7.38 7.13 -6.48
CA GLU A 56 -7.10 8.13 -5.46
C GLU A 56 -6.64 7.49 -4.15
N HIS A 57 -7.32 6.42 -3.73
CA HIS A 57 -6.96 5.69 -2.53
C HIS A 57 -5.82 4.69 -2.70
N LEU A 58 -5.43 4.32 -3.93
CA LEU A 58 -4.34 3.39 -4.25
C LEU A 58 -3.52 3.89 -5.47
N PRO A 59 -2.88 5.07 -5.39
CA PRO A 59 -2.15 5.64 -6.52
C PRO A 59 -0.89 4.83 -6.89
N GLU A 60 -0.36 4.02 -5.97
CA GLU A 60 0.73 3.07 -6.26
C GLU A 60 0.27 1.88 -7.12
N GLY A 61 -1.04 1.68 -7.23
CA GLY A 61 -1.67 0.51 -7.84
C GLY A 61 -2.22 -0.47 -6.80
N GLY A 62 -3.14 -1.31 -7.25
CA GLY A 62 -3.72 -2.38 -6.45
C GLY A 62 -2.81 -3.60 -6.38
N CYS A 63 -2.75 -4.24 -5.21
CA CYS A 63 -2.07 -5.51 -4.99
C CYS A 63 -2.72 -6.63 -5.81
N GLY A 64 -1.89 -7.58 -6.28
CA GLY A 64 -2.35 -8.76 -7.01
C GLY A 64 -2.82 -8.41 -8.44
N GLU A 65 -3.91 -9.03 -8.88
CA GLU A 65 -4.44 -8.83 -10.24
C GLU A 65 -5.36 -7.61 -10.37
N LEU A 66 -5.67 -6.91 -9.26
CA LEU A 66 -6.60 -5.78 -9.26
C LEU A 66 -6.17 -4.70 -10.27
N SER A 67 -4.88 -4.37 -10.34
CA SER A 67 -4.37 -3.40 -11.31
C SER A 67 -4.65 -3.82 -12.76
N ARG A 68 -4.55 -5.12 -13.08
CA ARG A 68 -4.89 -5.64 -14.42
C ARG A 68 -6.39 -5.62 -14.66
N ASP A 69 -7.18 -6.06 -13.68
CA ASP A 69 -8.64 -6.08 -13.78
C ASP A 69 -9.21 -4.68 -14.03
N LEU A 70 -8.64 -3.64 -13.41
CA LEU A 70 -9.03 -2.24 -13.64
C LEU A 70 -8.75 -1.75 -15.06
N THR A 71 -7.75 -2.30 -15.76
CA THR A 71 -7.49 -1.94 -17.16
C THR A 71 -8.55 -2.50 -18.10
N LEU A 72 -9.20 -3.60 -17.72
CA LEU A 72 -10.29 -4.22 -18.48
C LEU A 72 -11.60 -3.43 -18.35
N ILE A 73 -11.69 -2.48 -17.42
CA ILE A 73 -12.87 -1.64 -17.20
C ILE A 73 -12.68 -0.32 -17.99
N PRO A 74 -13.37 -0.15 -19.13
CA PRO A 74 -13.12 0.97 -20.04
C PRO A 74 -13.57 2.32 -19.46
N SER A 75 -14.63 2.32 -18.64
CA SER A 75 -15.15 3.54 -18.00
C SER A 75 -14.47 3.79 -16.66
N ARG A 76 -14.11 5.05 -16.42
CA ARG A 76 -13.53 5.52 -15.15
C ARG A 76 -14.56 5.67 -14.02
N GLU A 77 -15.82 5.87 -14.37
CA GLU A 77 -16.91 6.09 -13.42
C GLU A 77 -17.67 4.79 -13.11
N ARG A 78 -17.33 3.70 -13.80
CA ARG A 78 -17.97 2.42 -13.55
C ARG A 78 -17.55 1.88 -12.18
N ASP A 79 -18.55 1.44 -11.43
CA ASP A 79 -18.34 0.82 -10.13
C ASP A 79 -17.54 -0.47 -10.23
N VAL A 80 -16.58 -0.61 -9.32
CA VAL A 80 -15.79 -1.80 -9.06
C VAL A 80 -16.23 -2.33 -7.70
N GLY A 81 -16.46 -3.64 -7.64
CA GLY A 81 -16.80 -4.31 -6.39
C GLY A 81 -15.58 -4.93 -5.74
N LEU A 82 -15.25 -4.51 -4.53
CA LEU A 82 -14.28 -5.19 -3.69
C LEU A 82 -15.01 -5.99 -2.61
N MET A 83 -14.85 -7.31 -2.63
CA MET A 83 -15.51 -8.20 -1.68
C MET A 83 -14.88 -8.06 -0.28
N VAL A 84 -15.72 -7.80 0.70
CA VAL A 84 -15.39 -7.83 2.11
C VAL A 84 -15.18 -9.28 2.54
N ARG A 85 -14.00 -9.56 3.09
CA ARG A 85 -13.64 -10.87 3.61
C ARG A 85 -13.55 -10.82 5.13
N LYS A 86 -13.82 -11.95 5.78
CA LYS A 86 -13.67 -12.11 7.23
C LYS A 86 -12.32 -11.59 7.73
N LEU A 87 -11.25 -11.95 7.03
CA LEU A 87 -9.89 -11.53 7.38
C LEU A 87 -9.69 -10.00 7.27
N THR A 88 -10.38 -9.32 6.35
CA THR A 88 -10.35 -7.86 6.25
C THR A 88 -10.89 -7.22 7.53
N ILE A 89 -12.04 -7.68 8.00
CA ILE A 89 -12.69 -7.16 9.22
C ILE A 89 -11.84 -7.47 10.45
N GLU A 90 -11.30 -8.70 10.55
CA GLU A 90 -10.42 -9.09 11.66
C GLU A 90 -9.15 -8.23 11.72
N LEU A 91 -8.55 -7.91 10.57
CA LEU A 91 -7.38 -7.03 10.50
C LEU A 91 -7.72 -5.59 10.87
N ILE A 92 -8.80 -5.04 10.29
CA ILE A 92 -9.27 -3.69 10.62
C ILE A 92 -9.54 -3.56 12.12
N ALA A 93 -10.28 -4.51 12.71
CA ALA A 93 -10.58 -4.48 14.14
C ALA A 93 -9.31 -4.50 15.02
N GLN A 94 -8.32 -5.31 14.66
CA GLN A 94 -7.04 -5.34 15.38
C GLN A 94 -6.22 -4.06 15.17
N LEU A 95 -6.22 -3.49 13.96
CA LEU A 95 -5.52 -2.23 13.68
C LEU A 95 -6.17 -1.05 14.42
N SER A 96 -7.49 -0.98 14.48
CA SER A 96 -8.22 0.03 15.26
C SER A 96 -7.88 -0.04 16.75
N GLN A 97 -7.72 -1.24 17.32
CA GLN A 97 -7.27 -1.40 18.70
C GLN A 97 -5.84 -0.90 18.92
N LEU A 98 -4.97 -1.08 17.92
CA LEU A 98 -3.57 -0.66 18.00
C LEU A 98 -3.37 0.85 17.81
N GLN A 99 -4.34 1.55 17.21
CA GLN A 99 -4.26 3.00 16.96
C GLN A 99 -4.00 3.80 18.24
N ASN A 100 -4.59 3.38 19.36
CA ASN A 100 -4.48 4.04 20.66
C ASN A 100 -3.63 3.22 21.65
N ALA A 101 -2.83 2.27 21.17
CA ALA A 101 -2.01 1.43 22.03
C ALA A 101 -0.94 2.26 22.73
N THR A 102 -0.90 2.15 24.06
CA THR A 102 0.06 2.81 24.93
C THR A 102 0.81 1.79 25.78
N ASP A 103 2.03 2.13 26.19
CA ASP A 103 2.77 1.35 27.16
C ASP A 103 2.25 1.58 28.59
N ALA A 104 2.87 0.90 29.57
CA ALA A 104 2.53 1.06 30.99
C ALA A 104 2.70 2.50 31.52
N PHE A 105 3.41 3.36 30.79
CA PHE A 105 3.66 4.76 31.12
C PHE A 105 2.79 5.73 30.31
N GLY A 106 1.82 5.23 29.53
CA GLY A 106 0.93 6.03 28.70
C GLY A 106 1.57 6.58 27.42
N LYS A 107 2.77 6.15 27.06
CA LYS A 107 3.43 6.57 25.82
C LYS A 107 2.92 5.72 24.65
N PRO A 108 2.65 6.31 23.46
CA PRO A 108 2.26 5.55 22.28
C PRO A 108 3.26 4.42 21.99
N CYS A 109 2.79 3.18 21.97
CA CYS A 109 3.63 2.00 21.80
C CYS A 109 2.82 0.85 21.20
N ILE A 110 3.28 0.33 20.06
CA ILE A 110 2.68 -0.84 19.41
C ILE A 110 3.51 -2.07 19.78
N GLN A 111 3.01 -2.89 20.71
CA GLN A 111 3.65 -4.15 21.11
C GLN A 111 3.22 -5.31 20.19
N LYS A 112 3.39 -5.15 18.87
CA LYS A 112 3.07 -6.19 17.89
C LYS A 112 4.06 -6.14 16.73
N ALA A 113 4.60 -7.32 16.37
CA ALA A 113 5.58 -7.44 15.29
C ALA A 113 4.98 -7.22 13.88
N GLY A 114 3.68 -7.44 13.72
CA GLY A 114 2.97 -7.27 12.46
C GLY A 114 1.93 -8.36 12.20
N PHE A 115 1.52 -8.49 10.94
CA PHE A 115 0.56 -9.48 10.47
C PHE A 115 1.11 -10.19 9.24
N LEU A 116 0.94 -11.51 9.18
CA LEU A 116 1.24 -12.30 7.98
C LEU A 116 -0.08 -12.86 7.43
N VAL A 117 -0.42 -12.46 6.20
CA VAL A 117 -1.57 -12.99 5.48
C VAL A 117 -1.09 -14.09 4.53
N ASP A 118 -1.35 -15.34 4.88
CA ASP A 118 -0.95 -16.51 4.10
C ASP A 118 -2.17 -17.34 3.63
N GLY A 119 -1.94 -18.23 2.65
CA GLY A 119 -2.93 -19.11 2.06
C GLY A 119 -2.56 -19.50 0.63
N HIS A 120 -3.34 -20.40 0.03
CA HIS A 120 -3.10 -20.89 -1.32
C HIS A 120 -3.07 -19.77 -2.38
N LYS A 121 -2.47 -20.05 -3.54
CA LYS A 121 -2.49 -19.12 -4.68
C LYS A 121 -3.94 -18.87 -5.12
N GLY A 122 -4.27 -17.62 -5.44
CA GLY A 122 -5.61 -17.25 -5.95
C GLY A 122 -6.69 -17.08 -4.90
N VAL A 123 -6.42 -17.31 -3.60
CA VAL A 123 -7.46 -17.17 -2.56
C VAL A 123 -7.84 -15.73 -2.21
N GLY A 124 -7.29 -14.71 -2.89
CA GLY A 124 -7.66 -13.30 -2.69
C GLY A 124 -6.96 -12.58 -1.54
N LYS A 125 -5.77 -13.02 -1.13
CA LYS A 125 -4.95 -12.36 -0.09
C LYS A 125 -4.67 -10.88 -0.40
N SER A 126 -4.29 -10.60 -1.64
CA SER A 126 -3.99 -9.23 -2.10
C SER A 126 -5.22 -8.30 -2.03
N GLN A 127 -6.43 -8.83 -2.23
CA GLN A 127 -7.66 -8.07 -2.11
C GLN A 127 -7.92 -7.62 -0.66
N VAL A 128 -7.56 -8.45 0.32
CA VAL A 128 -7.62 -8.08 1.74
C VAL A 128 -6.73 -6.89 2.02
N LEU A 129 -5.49 -6.91 1.51
CA LEU A 129 -4.53 -5.81 1.68
C LEU A 129 -5.02 -4.50 1.03
N ASN A 130 -5.64 -4.58 -0.15
CA ASN A 130 -6.20 -3.40 -0.82
C ASN A 130 -7.28 -2.72 0.04
N LEU A 131 -8.23 -3.50 0.57
CA LEU A 131 -9.29 -2.97 1.43
C LEU A 131 -8.75 -2.40 2.74
N VAL A 132 -7.78 -3.07 3.38
CA VAL A 132 -7.15 -2.58 4.62
C VAL A 132 -6.37 -1.28 4.36
N ALA A 133 -5.63 -1.18 3.25
CA ALA A 133 -4.89 0.02 2.88
C ALA A 133 -5.83 1.21 2.63
N MET A 134 -6.92 0.98 1.90
CA MET A 134 -7.95 2.00 1.67
C MET A 134 -8.61 2.45 2.98
N TRP A 135 -8.99 1.51 3.84
CA TRP A 135 -9.54 1.82 5.17
C TRP A 135 -8.57 2.67 5.99
N ALA A 136 -7.28 2.31 6.04
CA ALA A 136 -6.29 3.06 6.80
C ALA A 136 -6.13 4.50 6.27
N ARG A 137 -6.10 4.69 4.95
CA ARG A 137 -6.05 6.03 4.32
C ARG A 137 -7.25 6.89 4.67
N LYS A 138 -8.45 6.32 4.60
CA LYS A 138 -9.69 7.02 5.00
C LYS A 138 -9.69 7.44 6.47
N ASN A 139 -8.98 6.71 7.33
CA ASN A 139 -8.81 7.03 8.75
C ASN A 139 -7.61 7.95 9.03
N GLY A 140 -7.02 8.57 8.01
CA GLY A 140 -5.92 9.53 8.15
C GLY A 140 -4.56 8.90 8.45
N TRP A 141 -4.38 7.60 8.18
CA TRP A 141 -3.10 6.94 8.40
C TRP A 141 -2.14 7.25 7.25
N LEU A 142 -0.86 7.43 7.58
CA LEU A 142 0.21 7.35 6.58
C LEU A 142 0.37 5.89 6.16
N VAL A 143 0.11 5.59 4.89
CA VAL A 143 0.12 4.22 4.37
C VAL A 143 1.22 4.05 3.34
N VAL A 144 2.20 3.21 3.69
CA VAL A 144 3.26 2.75 2.79
C VAL A 144 2.84 1.42 2.18
N LEU A 145 2.54 1.41 0.88
CA LEU A 145 2.08 0.23 0.16
C LEU A 145 3.01 -0.09 -1.01
N GLU A 146 3.43 -1.35 -1.11
CA GLU A 146 4.15 -1.89 -2.27
C GLU A 146 3.32 -3.02 -2.91
N PRO A 147 2.68 -2.78 -4.07
CA PRO A 147 1.76 -3.76 -4.66
C PRO A 147 2.47 -4.94 -5.34
N THR A 148 3.72 -4.77 -5.79
CA THR A 148 4.43 -5.77 -6.60
C THR A 148 5.89 -5.93 -6.16
N PRO A 149 6.16 -6.35 -4.91
CA PRO A 149 7.53 -6.43 -4.39
C PRO A 149 8.41 -7.44 -5.14
N GLY A 150 7.79 -8.42 -5.82
CA GLY A 150 8.51 -9.39 -6.65
C GLY A 150 9.25 -8.78 -7.84
N ARG A 151 8.93 -7.54 -8.23
CA ARG A 151 9.60 -6.84 -9.34
C ARG A 151 11.07 -6.57 -9.04
N TYR A 152 11.40 -6.24 -7.79
CA TYR A 152 12.76 -5.91 -7.35
C TYR A 152 13.77 -7.04 -7.55
N ALA A 153 13.29 -8.29 -7.54
CA ALA A 153 14.11 -9.48 -7.72
C ALA A 153 14.18 -9.98 -9.18
N ARG A 154 13.25 -9.55 -10.05
CA ARG A 154 13.08 -10.12 -11.40
C ARG A 154 13.37 -9.14 -12.52
N GLU A 155 13.05 -7.88 -12.31
CA GLU A 155 13.23 -6.84 -13.31
C GLU A 155 14.68 -6.34 -13.28
N ILE A 156 15.19 -6.05 -14.48
CA ILE A 156 16.54 -5.57 -14.66
C ILE A 156 16.53 -4.06 -14.41
N ALA A 157 17.31 -3.60 -13.44
CA ALA A 157 17.56 -2.20 -13.18
C ALA A 157 19.06 -1.98 -12.91
N ASP A 158 19.51 -0.73 -12.89
CA ASP A 158 20.89 -0.41 -12.49
C ASP A 158 21.09 -0.75 -11.00
N ILE A 159 22.04 -1.65 -10.73
CA ILE A 159 22.37 -2.10 -9.38
C ILE A 159 23.75 -1.57 -9.02
N LYS A 160 23.79 -0.69 -8.02
CA LYS A 160 25.04 -0.18 -7.46
C LYS A 160 25.40 -0.95 -6.22
N ARG A 161 26.64 -1.43 -6.14
CA ARG A 161 27.16 -2.06 -4.92
C ARG A 161 27.75 -1.00 -4.01
N SER A 162 27.30 -0.98 -2.78
CA SER A 162 27.85 -0.16 -1.71
C SER A 162 29.10 -0.82 -1.10
N ASN A 163 29.95 -0.02 -0.45
CA ASN A 163 31.15 -0.53 0.23
C ASN A 163 30.81 -1.49 1.39
N ASN A 164 29.61 -1.33 1.98
CA ASN A 164 29.08 -2.19 3.04
C ASN A 164 28.52 -3.52 2.50
N GLY A 165 28.67 -3.80 1.20
CA GLY A 165 28.17 -5.02 0.58
C GLY A 165 26.68 -5.02 0.29
N ILE A 166 26.00 -3.89 0.48
CA ILE A 166 24.58 -3.71 0.17
C ILE A 166 24.43 -3.38 -1.33
N TYR A 167 23.39 -3.93 -1.96
CA TYR A 167 23.03 -3.59 -3.34
C TYR A 167 21.91 -2.55 -3.33
N ILE A 168 22.12 -1.45 -4.05
CA ILE A 168 21.22 -0.31 -4.11
C ILE A 168 20.60 -0.26 -5.50
N GLN A 169 19.26 -0.25 -5.53
CA GLN A 169 18.46 -0.11 -6.75
C GLN A 169 17.81 1.27 -6.77
N SER A 170 18.57 2.28 -7.20
CA SER A 170 18.14 3.69 -7.12
C SER A 170 16.87 3.97 -7.94
N GLU A 171 16.72 3.34 -9.11
CA GLU A 171 15.56 3.52 -9.97
C GLU A 171 14.26 3.03 -9.32
N PHE A 172 14.28 1.81 -8.76
CA PHE A 172 13.12 1.26 -8.07
C PHE A 172 12.78 2.05 -6.80
N ALA A 173 13.79 2.47 -6.05
CA ALA A 173 13.59 3.31 -4.87
C ALA A 173 12.95 4.65 -5.23
N GLN A 174 13.40 5.30 -6.32
CA GLN A 174 12.81 6.54 -6.80
C GLN A 174 11.35 6.36 -7.19
N GLN A 175 11.04 5.37 -8.03
CA GLN A 175 9.65 5.08 -8.45
C GLN A 175 8.73 4.80 -7.26
N PHE A 176 9.22 4.02 -6.29
CA PHE A 176 8.48 3.71 -5.07
C PHE A 176 8.19 4.96 -4.24
N LEU A 177 9.21 5.81 -4.02
CA LEU A 177 9.06 7.05 -3.25
C LEU A 177 8.13 8.04 -3.95
N GLU A 178 8.23 8.18 -5.28
CA GLU A 178 7.32 9.00 -6.08
C GLU A 178 5.87 8.53 -5.91
N ALA A 179 5.61 7.23 -6.08
CA ALA A 179 4.27 6.66 -5.94
C ALA A 179 3.72 6.81 -4.52
N MET A 180 4.52 6.48 -3.50
CA MET A 180 4.14 6.60 -2.08
C MET A 180 3.85 8.07 -1.71
N SER A 181 4.57 9.03 -2.30
CA SER A 181 4.34 10.45 -2.04
C SER A 181 2.98 10.94 -2.52
N LEU A 182 2.37 10.31 -3.53
CA LEU A 182 1.08 10.75 -4.10
C LEU A 182 -0.04 10.69 -3.05
N ALA A 183 -0.14 9.60 -2.30
CA ALA A 183 -1.17 9.43 -1.27
C ALA A 183 -0.82 10.09 0.07
N ASN A 184 0.47 10.26 0.37
CA ASN A 184 0.93 10.65 1.71
C ASN A 184 1.47 12.08 1.80
N ARG A 185 1.40 12.88 0.71
CA ARG A 185 2.08 14.18 0.61
C ARG A 185 1.84 15.11 1.80
N GLN A 186 0.58 15.24 2.22
CA GLN A 186 0.21 16.11 3.32
C GLN A 186 0.88 15.65 4.63
N LEU A 187 0.73 14.38 4.99
CA LEU A 187 1.32 13.82 6.21
C LEU A 187 2.85 13.89 6.19
N LEU A 188 3.48 13.65 5.03
CA LEU A 188 4.94 13.75 4.87
C LEU A 188 5.49 15.15 5.11
N GLN A 189 4.71 16.21 4.85
CA GLN A 189 5.11 17.59 5.12
C GLN A 189 5.07 17.95 6.60
N GLU A 190 4.23 17.28 7.37
CA GLU A 190 4.04 17.52 8.81
C GLU A 190 5.06 16.75 9.66
N ILE A 191 5.70 15.71 9.11
CA ILE A 191 6.68 14.90 9.82
C ILE A 191 7.95 15.72 10.09
N PRO A 192 8.33 15.94 11.36
CA PRO A 192 9.57 16.63 11.68
C PRO A 192 10.77 15.77 11.28
N VAL A 193 11.65 16.34 10.47
CA VAL A 193 12.92 15.70 10.07
C VAL A 193 14.04 16.26 10.92
N ASP A 194 14.83 15.37 11.53
CA ASP A 194 16.05 15.78 12.22
C ASP A 194 17.16 16.13 11.21
N LEU A 195 17.25 17.43 10.91
CA LEU A 195 18.25 17.97 9.98
C LEU A 195 19.68 17.83 10.49
N SER A 196 19.91 17.58 11.79
CA SER A 196 21.26 17.40 12.32
C SER A 196 21.91 16.10 11.82
N SER A 197 21.09 15.09 11.52
CA SER A 197 21.51 13.81 10.93
C SER A 197 21.63 13.86 9.40
N TYR A 198 21.18 14.95 8.77
CA TYR A 198 21.13 15.02 7.32
C TYR A 198 22.54 15.09 6.74
N GLY A 199 22.87 14.16 5.85
CA GLY A 199 24.18 14.07 5.21
C GLY A 199 25.29 13.48 6.08
N SER A 200 25.02 13.09 7.34
CA SER A 200 26.01 12.40 8.20
C SER A 200 26.24 10.94 7.78
N SER A 201 25.22 10.33 7.16
CA SER A 201 25.22 8.93 6.74
C SER A 201 24.82 8.84 5.27
N ALA A 202 25.53 7.98 4.53
CA ALA A 202 25.16 7.58 3.19
C ALA A 202 23.93 6.64 3.23
N ILE A 203 23.34 6.38 2.07
CA ILE A 203 22.12 5.57 1.92
C ILE A 203 22.32 4.13 2.42
N ASP A 204 23.55 3.63 2.40
CA ASP A 204 23.95 2.32 2.92
C ASP A 204 24.35 2.35 4.41
N GLY A 205 24.09 3.45 5.11
CA GLY A 205 24.39 3.66 6.52
C GLY A 205 25.86 3.96 6.82
N GLU A 206 26.74 4.04 5.81
CA GLU A 206 28.15 4.40 6.01
C GLU A 206 28.28 5.88 6.38
N SER A 207 29.05 6.22 7.42
CA SER A 207 29.26 7.63 7.76
C SER A 207 30.01 8.34 6.62
N THR A 208 29.48 9.47 6.14
CA THR A 208 30.12 10.25 5.08
C THR A 208 31.41 10.92 5.55
N GLN A 209 31.53 11.22 6.84
CA GLN A 209 32.74 11.79 7.45
C GLN A 209 33.97 10.88 7.32
N ALA A 210 33.76 9.55 7.34
CA ALA A 210 34.84 8.59 7.10
C ALA A 210 35.35 8.66 5.64
N ARG A 211 34.48 8.94 4.67
CA ARG A 211 34.88 9.03 3.26
C ARG A 211 35.76 10.24 2.96
N THR A 212 35.46 11.41 3.54
CA THR A 212 36.28 12.61 3.35
C THR A 212 37.68 12.47 3.94
N ALA A 213 37.81 11.75 5.07
CA ALA A 213 39.10 11.46 5.70
C ALA A 213 39.97 10.49 4.87
N PHE A 214 39.36 9.54 4.16
CA PHE A 214 40.07 8.60 3.28
C PHE A 214 40.33 9.13 1.86
N SER A 215 39.49 10.04 1.34
CA SER A 215 39.73 10.70 0.04
C SER A 215 40.76 11.82 0.12
N ALA A 216 41.02 12.36 1.32
CA ALA A 216 42.17 13.21 1.58
C ALA A 216 43.43 12.34 1.66
N GLY A 217 44.01 12.01 0.50
CA GLY A 217 45.31 11.35 0.42
C GLY A 217 46.39 12.11 1.23
N PRO A 218 47.52 11.45 1.57
CA PRO A 218 48.52 11.93 2.52
C PRO A 218 49.41 13.08 1.99
N GLN A 219 48.84 14.11 1.35
CA GLN A 219 49.59 15.25 0.80
C GLN A 219 49.36 16.59 1.51
N LEU A 220 48.52 16.66 2.54
CA LEU A 220 48.24 17.93 3.26
C LEU A 220 48.62 17.92 4.75
N MET A 221 49.64 17.14 5.13
CA MET A 221 50.30 17.22 6.46
C MET A 221 51.79 17.62 6.34
N ARG A 222 52.13 18.56 5.46
CA ARG A 222 53.43 19.26 5.49
C ARG A 222 53.25 20.75 5.27
N ARG A 223 52.94 21.47 6.35
CA ARG A 223 53.40 22.85 6.62
C ARG A 223 52.88 23.31 7.99
N ALA A 224 53.47 22.76 9.06
CA ALA A 224 53.60 23.52 10.29
C ALA A 224 54.81 24.44 10.10
N VAL A 225 54.55 25.71 9.78
CA VAL A 225 55.56 26.77 9.78
C VAL A 225 55.75 27.18 11.24
N ALA A 226 56.97 27.03 11.75
CA ALA A 226 57.36 27.51 13.07
C ALA A 226 57.29 29.05 13.13
N PRO A 227 56.88 29.65 14.27
CA PRO A 227 56.92 31.10 14.42
C PRO A 227 58.37 31.58 14.62
N PRO A 228 58.74 32.77 14.12
CA PRO A 228 60.07 33.33 14.34
C PRO A 228 60.21 33.81 15.80
N LEU A 229 61.45 33.74 16.27
CA LEU A 229 61.93 34.12 17.61
C LEU A 229 61.64 35.57 17.98
#